data_AF-A0A957HCN0-F1
#
_entry.id   AF-A0A957HCN0-F1
#
_cell.length_a   1.000
_cell.length_b   1.000
_cell.length_c   1.000
_cell.angle_alpha   90.00
_cell.angle_beta   90.00
_cell.angle_gamma   90.00
#
_symmetry.space_group_name_H-M   'P 1'
#
loop_
_entity.id
_entity.type
_entity.pdbx_description
1 polymer ?
#
loop_
_entity_poly.entity_id
_entity_poly.type
_entity_poly.pdbx_seq_one_letter_code
_entity_poly.pdbx_strand_id
1 'polypeptide(L)'
;MSRFIRAVIIIASLLALLVLGACSPTQTTDYQSEDGQELLFESIDNLRELQSFRMDVTQGGTPYRFYFQLGPGGVQFVTVMSRAEGAYIAPDQLFASARINVSGLFVNVGLFATSVGQWLKPLSSNWIEYEYAPGFDPRSMMADGDGFRYAIENLYDTSYEGIVTRDGQQLMHVRGMATNQVVNSLLFGLLVILEDRAVVDIYIDPEERYPAE
;
A
#
# COMPACT_ATOMS: atom_id res chain seq x y z
N MET A 1 -10.25 -7.68 -71.84
CA MET A 1 -11.09 -8.19 -70.73
C MET A 1 -10.29 -8.75 -69.54
N SER A 2 -9.07 -9.28 -69.70
CA SER A 2 -8.33 -9.94 -68.59
C SER A 2 -7.65 -9.01 -67.56
N ARG A 3 -7.40 -7.73 -67.90
CA ARG A 3 -6.76 -6.77 -66.97
C ARG A 3 -7.70 -6.21 -65.91
N PHE A 4 -8.98 -6.04 -66.24
CA PHE A 4 -10.00 -5.55 -65.31
C PHE A 4 -10.31 -6.57 -64.22
N ILE A 5 -10.40 -7.86 -64.59
CA ILE A 5 -10.69 -8.95 -63.65
C ILE A 5 -9.54 -9.12 -62.64
N ARG A 6 -8.28 -8.97 -63.07
CA ARG A 6 -7.12 -9.02 -62.17
C ARG A 6 -7.08 -7.86 -61.17
N ALA A 7 -7.47 -6.66 -61.58
CA ALA A 7 -7.52 -5.51 -60.69
C ALA A 7 -8.61 -5.66 -59.61
N VAL A 8 -9.78 -6.20 -59.97
CA VAL A 8 -10.88 -6.44 -59.02
C VAL A 8 -10.49 -7.50 -57.99
N ILE A 9 -9.79 -8.57 -58.38
CA ILE A 9 -9.34 -9.62 -57.46
C ILE A 9 -8.30 -9.08 -56.48
N ILE A 10 -7.33 -8.28 -56.95
CA ILE A 10 -6.30 -7.70 -56.07
C ILE A 10 -6.91 -6.74 -55.04
N ILE A 11 -7.87 -5.90 -55.45
CA ILE A 11 -8.54 -4.96 -54.55
C ILE A 11 -9.42 -5.72 -53.53
N ALA A 12 -10.14 -6.76 -53.96
CA ALA A 12 -10.94 -7.59 -53.06
C ALA A 12 -10.08 -8.35 -52.03
N SER A 13 -8.91 -8.86 -52.44
CA SER A 13 -7.96 -9.51 -51.53
C SER A 13 -7.30 -8.52 -50.56
N LEU A 14 -6.99 -7.30 -51.00
CA LEU A 14 -6.43 -6.26 -50.12
C LEU A 14 -7.46 -5.79 -49.08
N LEU A 15 -8.74 -5.69 -49.47
CA LEU A 15 -9.82 -5.30 -48.57
C LEU A 15 -10.11 -6.39 -47.52
N ALA A 16 -10.00 -7.67 -47.90
CA ALA A 16 -10.18 -8.80 -46.98
C ALA A 16 -9.08 -8.89 -45.90
N LEU A 17 -7.85 -8.45 -46.22
CA LEU A 17 -6.74 -8.40 -45.27
C LEU A 17 -6.87 -7.26 -44.23
N LEU A 18 -7.55 -6.17 -44.58
CA LEU A 18 -7.78 -5.03 -43.67
C LEU A 18 -8.85 -5.33 -42.59
N VAL A 19 -9.79 -6.23 -42.86
CA VAL A 19 -10.85 -6.59 -41.88
C VAL A 19 -10.33 -7.52 -40.78
N LEU A 20 -9.24 -8.26 -41.03
CA LEU A 20 -8.66 -9.20 -40.06
C LEU A 20 -7.78 -8.51 -38.98
N GLY A 21 -7.37 -7.25 -39.19
CA GLY A 21 -6.56 -6.50 -38.23
C GLY A 21 -7.34 -5.71 -37.18
N ALA A 22 -8.68 -5.70 -37.24
CA ALA A 22 -9.53 -4.89 -36.36
C ALA A 22 -10.14 -5.66 -35.17
N CYS A 23 -9.93 -6.97 -35.09
CA CYS A 23 -10.33 -7.80 -33.96
C CYS A 23 -9.09 -8.23 -33.16
N SER A 24 -8.40 -7.26 -32.57
CA SER A 24 -7.71 -7.55 -31.32
C SER A 24 -8.80 -7.58 -30.25
N PRO A 25 -9.07 -8.71 -29.57
CA PRO A 25 -9.98 -8.72 -28.45
C PRO A 25 -9.38 -7.82 -27.38
N THR A 26 -9.93 -6.62 -27.23
CA THR A 26 -9.74 -5.84 -26.02
C THR A 26 -10.36 -6.68 -24.91
N GLN A 27 -9.53 -7.34 -24.10
CA GLN A 27 -9.97 -7.93 -22.85
C GLN A 27 -10.39 -6.77 -21.94
N THR A 28 -11.64 -6.32 -22.10
CA THR A 28 -12.33 -5.61 -21.04
C THR A 28 -12.66 -6.65 -19.99
N THR A 29 -11.74 -6.86 -19.05
CA THR A 29 -12.03 -7.55 -17.80
C THR A 29 -13.18 -6.79 -17.14
N ASP A 30 -14.32 -7.45 -16.97
CA ASP A 30 -15.50 -6.84 -16.38
C ASP A 30 -15.37 -6.87 -14.86
N TYR A 31 -14.66 -5.89 -14.31
CA TYR A 31 -14.45 -5.76 -12.87
C TYR A 31 -15.75 -5.39 -12.12
N GLN A 32 -16.83 -4.99 -12.80
CA GLN A 32 -18.05 -4.44 -12.17
C GLN A 32 -18.80 -5.44 -11.27
N SER A 33 -18.53 -6.75 -11.39
CA SER A 33 -19.17 -7.78 -10.59
C SER A 33 -18.33 -8.32 -9.42
N GLU A 34 -17.10 -7.82 -9.23
CA GLU A 34 -16.20 -8.33 -8.18
C GLU A 34 -16.64 -7.81 -6.79
N ASP A 35 -16.65 -8.71 -5.80
CA ASP A 35 -16.88 -8.33 -4.40
C ASP A 35 -15.63 -7.61 -3.87
N GLY A 36 -15.79 -6.38 -3.38
CA GLY A 36 -14.68 -5.58 -2.86
C GLY A 36 -13.91 -6.29 -1.74
N GLN A 37 -14.58 -7.13 -0.95
CA GLN A 37 -13.88 -7.89 0.09
C GLN A 37 -13.00 -9.01 -0.49
N GLU A 38 -13.48 -9.71 -1.52
CA GLU A 38 -12.71 -10.74 -2.23
C GLU A 38 -11.45 -10.15 -2.86
N LEU A 39 -11.57 -8.96 -3.46
CA LEU A 39 -10.44 -8.23 -4.04
C LEU A 39 -9.37 -7.87 -3.04
N LEU A 40 -9.77 -7.41 -1.86
CA LEU A 40 -8.82 -7.07 -0.81
C LEU A 40 -8.12 -8.32 -0.26
N PHE A 41 -8.82 -9.46 -0.17
CA PHE A 41 -8.22 -10.72 0.26
C PHE A 41 -7.20 -11.25 -0.74
N GLU A 42 -7.55 -11.30 -2.02
CA GLU A 42 -6.62 -11.67 -3.09
C GLU A 42 -5.39 -10.76 -3.09
N SER A 43 -5.61 -9.45 -2.90
CA SER A 43 -4.54 -8.48 -2.90
C SER A 43 -3.53 -8.65 -1.77
N ILE A 44 -4.02 -8.92 -0.55
CA ILE A 44 -3.14 -9.23 0.58
C ILE A 44 -2.46 -10.58 0.44
N ASP A 45 -3.14 -11.59 -0.11
CA ASP A 45 -2.51 -12.90 -0.36
C ASP A 45 -1.34 -12.76 -1.34
N ASN A 46 -1.53 -12.01 -2.42
CA ASN A 46 -0.46 -11.71 -3.38
C ASN A 46 0.69 -10.90 -2.74
N LEU A 47 0.38 -9.91 -1.89
CA LEU A 47 1.41 -9.16 -1.15
C LEU A 47 2.26 -10.10 -0.26
N ARG A 48 1.66 -11.13 0.33
CA ARG A 48 2.33 -12.08 1.24
C ARG A 48 3.29 -13.03 0.55
N GLU A 49 3.14 -13.22 -0.75
CA GLU A 49 4.09 -13.99 -1.55
C GLU A 49 5.38 -13.21 -1.85
N LEU A 50 5.38 -11.88 -1.65
CA LEU A 50 6.55 -11.04 -1.90
C LEU A 50 7.63 -11.22 -0.84
N GLN A 51 8.89 -11.27 -1.30
CA GLN A 51 10.06 -11.30 -0.42
C GLN A 51 10.38 -9.92 0.19
N SER A 52 9.91 -8.85 -0.45
CA SER A 52 10.12 -7.49 0.02
C SER A 52 9.13 -6.53 -0.60
N PHE A 53 8.77 -5.48 0.12
CA PHE A 53 7.99 -4.36 -0.40
C PHE A 53 8.41 -3.05 0.26
N ARG A 54 8.13 -1.94 -0.42
CA ARG A 54 8.34 -0.58 0.09
C ARG A 54 7.00 0.03 0.45
N MET A 55 6.97 0.81 1.52
CA MET A 55 5.81 1.58 1.97
C MET A 55 6.18 3.05 2.06
N ASP A 56 5.24 3.92 1.71
CA ASP A 56 5.33 5.36 1.94
C ASP A 56 4.07 5.78 2.72
N VAL A 57 4.24 6.24 3.96
CA VAL A 57 3.16 6.73 4.80
C VAL A 57 3.24 8.24 4.82
N THR A 58 2.20 8.92 4.33
CA THR A 58 2.12 10.38 4.34
C THR A 58 0.91 10.82 5.14
N GLN A 59 1.11 11.82 6.00
CA GLN A 59 0.00 12.45 6.69
C GLN A 59 -0.51 13.65 5.91
N GLY A 60 -1.79 13.61 5.52
CA GLY A 60 -2.56 14.77 5.09
C GLY A 60 -3.43 15.35 6.21
N GLY A 61 -3.87 16.60 6.05
CA GLY A 61 -4.82 17.25 6.96
C GLY A 61 -4.24 17.66 8.31
N THR A 62 -5.05 17.54 9.38
CA THR A 62 -4.65 17.90 10.74
C THR A 62 -3.63 16.90 11.29
N PRO A 63 -2.45 17.36 11.77
CA PRO A 63 -1.43 16.47 12.30
C PRO A 63 -1.88 15.62 13.49
N TYR A 64 -1.53 14.33 13.49
CA TYR A 64 -1.79 13.41 14.59
C TYR A 64 -0.61 13.47 15.53
N ARG A 65 -0.90 13.65 16.82
CA ARG A 65 0.11 13.78 17.87
C ARG A 65 0.37 12.44 18.51
N PHE A 66 1.63 12.08 18.69
CA PHE A 66 2.03 10.86 19.39
C PHE A 66 3.23 11.13 20.30
N TYR A 67 3.42 10.26 21.28
CA TYR A 67 4.59 10.31 22.16
C TYR A 67 5.77 9.63 21.51
N PHE A 68 6.94 10.25 21.58
CA PHE A 68 8.19 9.69 21.06
C PHE A 68 9.37 10.00 21.98
N GLN A 69 10.40 9.18 21.93
CA GLN A 69 11.62 9.34 22.71
C GLN A 69 12.84 9.06 21.83
N LEU A 70 13.81 9.96 21.86
CA LEU A 70 15.03 9.87 21.05
C LEU A 70 16.11 9.02 21.74
N GLY A 71 15.79 7.75 21.98
CA GLY A 71 16.71 6.75 22.51
C GLY A 71 16.63 6.53 24.03
N PRO A 72 17.42 5.57 24.56
CA PRO A 72 17.37 5.16 25.96
C PRO A 72 17.67 6.33 26.91
N GLY A 73 16.80 6.53 27.90
CA GLY A 73 16.96 7.61 28.89
C GLY A 73 16.70 9.03 28.36
N GLY A 74 16.31 9.19 27.09
CA GLY A 74 15.87 10.46 26.53
C GLY A 74 14.57 10.95 27.17
N VAL A 75 14.27 12.25 27.06
CA VAL A 75 12.97 12.78 27.48
C VAL A 75 11.91 12.37 26.45
N GLN A 76 10.78 11.82 26.91
CA GLN A 76 9.63 11.58 26.06
C GLN A 76 8.95 12.92 25.75
N PHE A 77 8.60 13.15 24.49
CA PHE A 77 7.93 14.36 24.03
C PHE A 77 6.80 14.05 23.06
N VAL A 78 5.86 14.99 22.94
CA VAL A 78 4.80 14.92 21.95
C VAL A 78 5.33 15.44 20.62
N THR A 79 5.13 14.68 19.56
CA THR A 79 5.56 14.99 18.20
C THR A 79 4.44 14.75 17.19
N VAL A 80 4.69 15.09 15.94
CA VAL A 80 3.86 14.77 14.78
C VAL A 80 4.76 14.25 13.66
N MET A 81 4.23 13.41 12.78
CA MET A 81 4.94 12.85 11.63
C MET A 81 4.36 13.43 10.35
N SER A 82 5.21 13.95 9.45
CA SER A 82 4.74 14.40 8.13
C SER A 82 4.78 13.28 7.09
N ARG A 83 5.79 12.41 7.18
CA ARG A 83 6.05 11.32 6.25
C ARG A 83 6.88 10.23 6.93
N ALA A 84 6.67 8.98 6.57
CA ALA A 84 7.61 7.90 6.78
C ALA A 84 7.76 7.09 5.50
N GLU A 85 8.96 6.58 5.27
CA GLU A 85 9.25 5.64 4.20
C GLU A 85 9.79 4.36 4.85
N GLY A 86 9.25 3.21 4.47
CA GLY A 86 9.60 1.92 5.04
C GLY A 86 9.91 0.89 3.96
N ALA A 87 10.69 -0.11 4.31
CA ALA A 87 10.92 -1.29 3.49
C ALA A 87 10.90 -2.52 4.40
N TYR A 88 10.02 -3.46 4.07
CA TYR A 88 9.96 -4.78 4.68
C TYR A 88 10.75 -5.77 3.83
N ILE A 89 11.50 -6.65 4.47
CA ILE A 89 12.21 -7.76 3.86
C ILE A 89 11.89 -9.00 4.69
N ALA A 90 11.28 -9.99 4.04
CA ALA A 90 10.94 -11.25 4.68
C ALA A 90 12.21 -11.98 5.19
N PRO A 91 12.10 -12.72 6.31
CA PRO A 91 10.87 -12.92 7.08
C PRO A 91 10.61 -11.84 8.11
N ASP A 92 11.59 -11.04 8.51
CA ASP A 92 11.50 -10.32 9.78
C ASP A 92 12.19 -8.96 9.82
N GLN A 93 12.60 -8.37 8.70
CA GLN A 93 13.31 -7.10 8.72
C GLN A 93 12.40 -5.94 8.29
N LEU A 94 12.40 -4.87 9.07
CA LEU A 94 11.77 -3.60 8.69
C LEU A 94 12.77 -2.46 8.87
N PHE A 95 13.06 -1.74 7.80
CA PHE A 95 13.75 -0.47 7.85
C PHE A 95 12.75 0.65 7.60
N ALA A 96 12.84 1.75 8.34
CA ALA A 96 12.06 2.94 8.04
C ALA A 96 12.83 4.24 8.33
N SER A 97 12.44 5.31 7.65
CA SER A 97 12.84 6.67 7.99
C SER A 97 11.57 7.50 8.18
N ALA A 98 11.42 8.08 9.38
CA ALA A 98 10.27 8.91 9.72
C ALA A 98 10.71 10.37 9.88
N ARG A 99 9.96 11.28 9.26
CA ARG A 99 10.13 12.73 9.39
C ARG A 99 9.20 13.25 10.47
N ILE A 100 9.77 13.56 11.63
CA ILE A 100 9.04 13.95 12.85
C ILE A 100 9.33 15.38 13.27
N ASN A 101 8.43 16.02 14.00
CA ASN A 101 8.61 17.37 14.54
C ASN A 101 9.24 17.38 15.94
N VAL A 102 10.42 17.98 16.09
CA VAL A 102 11.09 18.15 17.38
C VAL A 102 11.22 19.64 17.65
N SER A 103 10.46 20.15 18.61
CA SER A 103 10.48 21.57 19.03
C SER A 103 10.31 22.56 17.86
N GLY A 104 9.41 22.25 16.91
CA GLY A 104 9.12 23.10 15.75
C GLY A 104 9.98 22.79 14.51
N LEU A 105 11.01 21.96 14.62
CA LEU A 105 11.86 21.56 13.51
C LEU A 105 11.51 20.14 13.02
N PHE A 106 11.31 19.96 11.72
CA PHE A 106 11.19 18.61 11.14
C PHE A 106 12.56 17.97 10.95
N VAL A 107 12.74 16.79 11.52
CA VAL A 107 13.96 16.00 11.46
C VAL A 107 13.66 14.57 11.04
N ASN A 108 14.62 13.90 10.43
CA ASN A 108 14.50 12.49 10.08
C ASN A 108 15.11 11.63 11.18
N VAL A 109 14.38 10.59 11.58
CA VAL A 109 14.89 9.50 12.42
C VAL A 109 14.87 8.21 11.63
N GLY A 110 15.88 7.36 11.82
CA GLY A 110 15.91 6.02 11.26
C GLY A 110 15.36 5.02 12.25
N LEU A 111 14.58 4.06 11.78
CA LEU A 111 14.03 2.95 12.55
C LEU A 111 14.46 1.66 11.86
N PHE A 112 14.86 0.68 12.66
CA PHE A 112 15.15 -0.66 12.18
C PHE A 112 14.63 -1.66 13.20
N ALA A 113 13.92 -2.69 12.75
CA ALA A 113 13.41 -3.75 13.59
C ALA A 113 13.70 -5.11 12.95
N THR A 114 13.95 -6.09 13.82
CA THR A 114 14.01 -7.51 13.50
C THR A 114 13.23 -8.33 14.52
N SER A 115 13.12 -9.64 14.32
CA SER A 115 12.55 -10.53 15.35
C SER A 115 13.35 -10.58 16.65
N VAL A 116 14.57 -10.04 16.68
CA VAL A 116 15.47 -10.09 17.84
C VAL A 116 15.70 -8.73 18.50
N GLY A 117 15.25 -7.63 17.90
CA GLY A 117 15.47 -6.31 18.49
C GLY A 117 15.05 -5.14 17.62
N GLN A 118 15.21 -3.95 18.19
CA GLN A 118 14.88 -2.68 17.55
C GLN A 118 16.04 -1.70 17.72
N TRP A 119 16.29 -0.91 16.69
CA TRP A 119 17.32 0.11 16.65
C TRP A 119 16.74 1.42 16.17
N LEU A 120 17.10 2.49 16.86
CA LEU A 120 16.79 3.86 16.49
C LEU A 120 18.07 4.53 15.99
N LYS A 121 17.97 5.34 14.94
CA LYS A 121 19.01 6.28 14.53
C LYS A 121 18.49 7.69 14.75
N PRO A 122 18.74 8.30 15.92
CA PRO A 122 18.31 9.67 16.16
C PRO A 122 19.16 10.64 15.33
N LEU A 123 18.53 11.39 14.43
CA LEU A 123 19.21 12.42 13.63
C LEU A 123 20.40 11.82 12.84
N SER A 124 21.53 12.52 12.82
CA SER A 124 22.78 12.08 12.17
C SER A 124 23.68 11.22 13.06
N SER A 125 23.17 10.60 14.14
CA SER A 125 23.97 9.75 15.03
C SER A 125 24.15 8.33 14.51
N ASN A 126 24.85 7.50 15.29
CA ASN A 126 24.88 6.05 15.10
C ASN A 126 23.53 5.42 15.48
N TRP A 127 23.31 4.20 14.98
CA TRP A 127 22.22 3.33 15.43
C TRP A 127 22.44 2.95 16.90
N ILE A 128 21.36 2.99 17.68
CA ILE A 128 21.32 2.60 19.09
C ILE A 128 20.24 1.54 19.27
N GLU A 129 20.56 0.48 19.99
CA GLU A 129 19.59 -0.53 20.37
C GLU A 129 18.58 0.12 21.32
N TYR A 130 17.30 0.11 20.93
CA TYR A 130 16.23 0.78 21.66
C TYR A 130 14.87 0.25 21.19
N GLU A 131 14.11 -0.32 22.12
CA GLU A 131 12.73 -0.74 21.92
C GLU A 131 11.82 0.49 21.88
N TYR A 132 11.65 1.08 20.70
CA TYR A 132 10.79 2.24 20.48
C TYR A 132 9.31 1.86 20.33
N ALA A 133 9.02 0.60 20.01
CA ALA A 133 7.68 0.05 19.86
C ALA A 133 7.58 -1.30 20.61
N PRO A 134 7.24 -1.29 21.92
CA PRO A 134 7.22 -2.51 22.70
C PRO A 134 6.32 -3.60 22.12
N GLY A 135 6.84 -4.81 21.99
CA GLY A 135 6.12 -5.96 21.43
C GLY A 135 5.94 -5.96 19.91
N PHE A 136 6.44 -4.97 19.18
CA PHE A 136 6.42 -4.97 17.71
C PHE A 136 7.44 -5.97 17.14
N ASP A 137 6.98 -6.86 16.26
CA ASP A 137 7.77 -7.82 15.49
C ASP A 137 7.38 -7.69 14.00
N PRO A 138 8.32 -7.38 13.08
CA PRO A 138 7.99 -7.25 11.66
C PRO A 138 7.32 -8.47 11.04
N ARG A 139 7.54 -9.69 11.58
CA ARG A 139 6.86 -10.90 11.11
C ARG A 139 5.35 -10.81 11.21
N SER A 140 4.84 -10.07 12.20
CA SER A 140 3.40 -9.95 12.42
C SER A 140 2.70 -9.15 11.35
N MET A 141 3.43 -8.30 10.59
CA MET A 141 2.86 -7.54 9.48
C MET A 141 2.22 -8.43 8.40
N MET A 142 2.82 -9.61 8.18
CA MET A 142 2.46 -10.56 7.13
C MET A 142 1.88 -11.89 7.68
N ALA A 143 1.64 -11.97 8.99
CA ALA A 143 1.12 -13.15 9.65
C ALA A 143 -0.40 -13.31 9.45
N ASP A 144 -0.88 -14.56 9.49
CA ASP A 144 -2.32 -14.83 9.48
C ASP A 144 -2.98 -14.29 10.75
N GLY A 145 -4.08 -13.55 10.57
CA GLY A 145 -4.86 -12.99 11.68
C GLY A 145 -4.21 -11.81 12.42
N ASP A 146 -3.10 -11.25 11.89
CA ASP A 146 -2.47 -10.01 12.39
C ASP A 146 -2.13 -9.07 11.21
N GLY A 147 -1.60 -7.88 11.50
CA GLY A 147 -1.06 -6.95 10.53
C GLY A 147 -2.06 -6.56 9.43
N PHE A 148 -1.63 -6.68 8.17
CA PHE A 148 -2.48 -6.32 7.02
C PHE A 148 -3.70 -7.24 6.88
N ARG A 149 -3.54 -8.55 7.14
CA ARG A 149 -4.63 -9.51 7.01
C ARG A 149 -5.75 -9.21 7.99
N TYR A 150 -5.39 -9.01 9.26
CA TYR A 150 -6.34 -8.58 10.28
C TYR A 150 -7.05 -7.28 9.89
N ALA A 151 -6.29 -6.28 9.42
CA ALA A 151 -6.86 -4.99 9.08
C ALA A 151 -7.92 -5.10 7.98
N ILE A 152 -7.62 -5.83 6.90
CA ILE A 152 -8.55 -6.04 5.79
C ILE A 152 -9.77 -6.87 6.20
N GLU A 153 -9.58 -7.97 6.94
CA GLU A 153 -10.67 -8.83 7.42
C GLU A 153 -11.67 -8.08 8.33
N ASN A 154 -11.21 -7.02 9.00
CA ASN A 154 -12.01 -6.24 9.92
C ASN A 154 -12.48 -4.89 9.35
N LEU A 155 -12.24 -4.64 8.05
CA LEU A 155 -12.98 -3.60 7.34
C LEU A 155 -14.45 -4.00 7.25
N TYR A 156 -15.33 -3.01 7.40
CA TYR A 156 -16.77 -3.22 7.27
C TYR A 156 -17.35 -2.24 6.25
N ASP A 157 -18.55 -2.54 5.78
CA ASP A 157 -19.22 -1.79 4.71
C ASP A 157 -18.33 -1.61 3.47
N THR A 158 -17.63 -2.68 3.06
CA THR A 158 -16.73 -2.65 1.91
C THR A 158 -17.49 -2.67 0.59
N SER A 159 -17.08 -1.83 -0.36
CA SER A 159 -17.66 -1.73 -1.70
C SER A 159 -16.58 -1.51 -2.75
N TYR A 160 -16.71 -2.21 -3.87
CA TYR A 160 -15.94 -1.90 -5.07
C TYR A 160 -16.53 -0.68 -5.78
N GLU A 161 -15.74 0.37 -5.95
CA GLU A 161 -16.15 1.67 -6.51
C GLU A 161 -15.82 1.80 -8.00
N GLY A 162 -15.16 0.80 -8.60
CA GLY A 162 -14.76 0.79 -9.99
C GLY A 162 -13.27 1.05 -10.23
N ILE A 163 -12.90 1.24 -11.50
CA ILE A 163 -11.55 1.62 -11.92
C ILE A 163 -11.43 3.14 -11.87
N VAL A 164 -10.39 3.64 -11.21
CA VAL A 164 -10.01 5.05 -11.18
C VAL A 164 -8.64 5.25 -11.81
N THR A 165 -8.35 6.46 -12.29
CA THR A 165 -7.00 6.83 -12.73
C THR A 165 -6.35 7.74 -11.71
N ARG A 166 -5.20 7.32 -11.17
CA ARG A 166 -4.38 8.09 -10.21
C ARG A 166 -2.94 8.12 -10.70
N ASP A 167 -2.34 9.30 -10.73
CA ASP A 167 -0.96 9.52 -11.23
C ASP A 167 -0.65 8.86 -12.59
N GLY A 168 -1.67 8.72 -13.44
CA GLY A 168 -1.57 8.11 -14.77
C GLY A 168 -1.72 6.59 -14.81
N GLN A 169 -1.89 5.92 -13.67
CA GLN A 169 -2.13 4.48 -13.54
C GLN A 169 -3.61 4.19 -13.33
N GLN A 170 -4.13 3.12 -13.96
CA GLN A 170 -5.47 2.61 -13.68
C GLN A 170 -5.42 1.71 -12.45
N LEU A 171 -6.29 1.95 -11.48
CA LEU A 171 -6.35 1.23 -10.22
C LEU A 171 -7.80 0.83 -9.92
N MET A 172 -7.98 -0.37 -9.40
CA MET A 172 -9.25 -0.78 -8.79
C MET A 172 -9.40 -0.07 -7.45
N HIS A 173 -10.55 0.55 -7.21
CA HIS A 173 -10.83 1.27 -5.97
C HIS A 173 -11.83 0.48 -5.13
N VAL A 174 -11.40 0.08 -3.93
CA VAL A 174 -12.28 -0.46 -2.89
C VAL A 174 -12.38 0.56 -1.77
N ARG A 175 -13.60 0.84 -1.33
CA ARG A 175 -13.88 1.68 -0.17
C ARG A 175 -14.39 0.82 0.97
N GLY A 176 -14.04 1.17 2.19
CA GLY A 176 -14.58 0.56 3.40
C GLY A 176 -14.51 1.49 4.61
N MET A 177 -14.90 0.97 5.75
CA MET A 177 -14.86 1.64 7.03
C MET A 177 -13.99 0.84 8.01
N ALA A 178 -13.21 1.53 8.82
CA ALA A 178 -12.35 0.96 9.84
C ALA A 178 -12.65 1.55 11.22
N THR A 179 -12.56 0.72 12.25
CA THR A 179 -12.51 1.20 13.64
C THR A 179 -11.10 1.68 13.97
N ASN A 180 -10.94 2.44 15.06
CA ASN A 180 -9.62 2.81 15.57
C ASN A 180 -8.67 1.62 15.78
N GLN A 181 -9.19 0.47 16.21
CA GLN A 181 -8.42 -0.75 16.41
C GLN A 181 -7.83 -1.26 15.09
N VAL A 182 -8.61 -1.23 14.01
CA VAL A 182 -8.18 -1.62 12.65
C VAL A 182 -7.15 -0.64 12.09
N VAL A 183 -7.34 0.66 12.29
CA VAL A 183 -6.35 1.64 11.82
C VAL A 183 -5.05 1.53 12.61
N ASN A 184 -5.13 1.32 13.92
CA ASN A 184 -3.93 1.15 14.76
C ASN A 184 -3.17 -0.15 14.45
N SER A 185 -3.84 -1.21 13.98
CA SER A 185 -3.16 -2.42 13.52
C SER A 185 -2.37 -2.19 12.21
N LEU A 186 -2.89 -1.38 11.29
CA LEU A 186 -2.16 -0.97 10.07
C LEU A 186 -0.94 -0.08 10.36
N LEU A 187 -1.00 0.65 11.48
CA LEU A 187 0.13 1.46 11.96
C LEU A 187 1.03 0.66 12.90
N PHE A 188 0.78 -0.64 13.07
CA PHE A 188 1.56 -1.58 13.87
C PHE A 188 1.81 -1.13 15.30
N GLY A 189 0.84 -0.42 15.89
CA GLY A 189 0.97 0.16 17.23
C GLY A 189 2.00 1.30 17.33
N LEU A 190 2.57 1.77 16.22
CA LEU A 190 3.53 2.88 16.18
C LEU A 190 2.85 4.24 16.44
N LEU A 191 1.57 4.34 16.12
CA LEU A 191 0.74 5.52 16.31
C LEU A 191 -0.57 5.10 16.97
N VAL A 192 -1.00 5.88 17.96
CA VAL A 192 -2.31 5.70 18.62
C VAL A 192 -3.23 6.80 18.09
N ILE A 193 -4.13 6.44 17.18
CA ILE A 193 -5.17 7.33 16.65
C ILE A 193 -6.34 7.37 17.65
N LEU A 194 -6.89 8.57 17.89
CA LEU A 194 -7.88 8.82 18.95
C LEU A 194 -9.32 8.86 18.43
N GLU A 195 -9.51 8.94 17.11
CA GLU A 195 -10.79 8.99 16.42
C GLU A 195 -11.44 7.60 16.33
N ASP A 196 -12.75 7.50 16.56
CA ASP A 196 -13.44 6.20 16.69
C ASP A 196 -13.55 5.40 15.37
N ARG A 197 -13.61 6.10 14.23
CA ARG A 197 -13.85 5.50 12.89
C ARG A 197 -13.13 6.27 11.79
N ALA A 198 -12.70 5.56 10.76
CA ALA A 198 -12.10 6.12 9.57
C ALA A 198 -12.74 5.54 8.30
N VAL A 199 -12.92 6.36 7.28
CA VAL A 199 -13.14 5.89 5.91
C VAL A 199 -11.79 5.45 5.36
N VAL A 200 -11.73 4.27 4.75
CA VAL A 200 -10.52 3.73 4.14
C VAL A 200 -10.79 3.56 2.66
N ASP A 201 -9.95 4.18 1.84
CA ASP A 201 -9.90 3.95 0.39
C ASP A 201 -8.65 3.13 0.12
N ILE A 202 -8.81 2.00 -0.58
CA ILE A 202 -7.72 1.09 -0.94
C ILE A 202 -7.70 0.98 -2.45
N TYR A 203 -6.51 1.12 -3.02
CA TYR A 203 -6.29 1.03 -4.45
C TYR A 203 -5.45 -0.19 -4.77
N ILE A 204 -5.87 -0.96 -5.77
CA ILE A 204 -5.27 -2.24 -6.14
C ILE A 204 -4.89 -2.21 -7.62
N ASP A 205 -3.71 -2.72 -7.94
CA ASP A 205 -3.28 -2.87 -9.33
C ASP A 205 -4.17 -3.90 -10.07
N PRO A 206 -4.72 -3.58 -11.25
CA PRO A 206 -5.67 -4.46 -11.94
C PRO A 206 -5.02 -5.70 -12.58
N GLU A 207 -3.70 -5.70 -12.79
CA GLU A 207 -2.96 -6.80 -13.43
C GLU A 207 -2.34 -7.74 -12.39
N GLU A 208 -1.53 -7.19 -11.48
CA GLU A 208 -0.79 -7.95 -10.47
C GLU A 208 -1.61 -8.18 -9.18
N ARG A 209 -2.74 -7.47 -9.06
CA ARG A 209 -3.60 -7.46 -7.86
C ARG A 209 -2.88 -7.04 -6.58
N TYR A 210 -1.72 -6.39 -6.63
CA TYR A 210 -1.05 -5.86 -5.44
C TYR A 210 -1.72 -4.60 -4.88
N PRO A 211 -1.66 -4.34 -3.56
CA PRO A 211 -2.04 -3.05 -2.99
C PRO A 211 -1.11 -1.96 -3.54
N ALA A 212 -1.69 -0.88 -4.05
CA ALA A 212 -0.97 0.24 -4.65
C ALA A 212 -0.97 1.49 -3.74
N GLU A 213 -2.11 1.82 -3.12
CA GLU A 213 -2.29 2.97 -2.21
C GLU A 213 -3.32 2.68 -1.12
#